data_AF-A0A2V9VWS4-F1
#
_entry.id   AF-A0A2V9VWS4-F1
#
_cell.length_a   1.000
_cell.length_b   1.000
_cell.length_c   1.000
_cell.angle_alpha   90.00
_cell.angle_beta   90.00
_cell.angle_gamma   90.00
#
_symmetry.space_group_name_H-M   'P 1'
#
loop_
_entity.id
_entity.type
_entity.pdbx_description
1 polymer ?
#
loop_
_entity_poly.entity_id
_entity_poly.type
_entity_poly.pdbx_seq_one_letter_code
_entity_poly.pdbx_strand_id
1 'polypeptide(L)'
;MKSAFLAGRGIGISPDGKTVAYVVGLQNTIGPTSHDKIALLDVATLTSPRMFDANPRISKGVQFTADGKFVAYPVFENGVDNVWIQPIDGSPGHQITHFNSERILQFHWSPDGKRLGLLRGHTDSDVVLLQESKP
;
A
#
# COMPACT_ATOMS: atom_id res chain seq x y z
N MET A 1 14.52 0.32 -24.93
CA MET A 1 13.39 -0.15 -24.10
C MET A 1 13.05 0.99 -23.14
N LYS A 2 11.87 1.62 -23.29
CA LYS A 2 11.45 2.74 -22.43
C LYS A 2 10.52 2.19 -21.36
N SER A 3 11.08 1.71 -20.25
CA SER A 3 10.29 1.40 -19.06
C SER A 3 10.00 2.72 -18.34
N ALA A 4 8.74 3.11 -18.24
CA ALA A 4 8.34 4.27 -17.44
C ALA A 4 8.22 3.83 -15.97
N PHE A 5 8.93 4.50 -15.07
CA PHE A 5 8.77 4.34 -13.64
C PHE A 5 7.78 5.38 -13.14
N LEU A 6 6.66 4.95 -12.56
CA LEU A 6 5.84 5.80 -11.72
C LEU A 6 6.34 5.63 -10.28
N ALA A 7 6.95 6.68 -9.72
CA ALA A 7 7.25 6.71 -8.30
C ALA A 7 5.92 6.70 -7.53
N GLY A 8 5.71 5.63 -6.78
CA GLY A 8 4.38 5.16 -6.41
C GLY A 8 3.93 5.56 -5.01
N ARG A 9 2.74 5.05 -4.71
CA ARG A 9 1.86 5.53 -3.66
C ARG A 9 2.47 5.30 -2.28
N GLY A 10 2.51 6.36 -1.47
CA GLY A 10 2.96 6.40 -0.08
C GLY A 10 4.45 6.12 0.12
N ILE A 11 5.03 6.86 1.06
CA ILE A 11 6.44 6.82 1.42
C ILE A 11 6.51 6.49 2.91
N GLY A 12 7.30 5.49 3.28
CA GLY A 12 7.61 5.15 4.67
C GLY A 12 9.10 5.29 4.93
N ILE A 13 9.49 5.88 6.06
CA ILE A 13 10.90 5.96 6.49
C ILE A 13 11.11 4.90 7.58
N SER A 14 12.25 4.20 7.55
CA SER A 14 12.60 3.20 8.56
C SER A 14 12.78 3.86 9.93
N PRO A 15 12.58 3.13 11.04
CA PRO A 15 12.72 3.69 12.39
C PRO A 15 14.09 4.30 12.68
N ASP A 16 15.15 3.79 12.04
CA ASP A 16 16.51 4.30 12.15
C ASP A 16 16.83 5.46 11.17
N GLY A 17 15.87 5.84 10.33
CA GLY A 17 15.99 6.94 9.36
C GLY A 17 16.83 6.63 8.12
N LYS A 18 17.34 5.40 7.96
CA LYS A 18 18.31 5.06 6.92
C LYS A 18 17.69 4.58 5.60
N THR A 19 16.45 4.10 5.65
CA THR A 19 15.80 3.48 4.50
C THR A 19 14.47 4.16 4.21
N VAL A 20 14.21 4.44 2.94
CA VAL A 20 12.88 4.84 2.44
C VAL A 20 12.25 3.66 1.73
N ALA A 21 11.03 3.32 2.11
CA ALA A 21 10.17 2.35 1.45
C ALA A 21 9.10 3.06 0.62
N TYR A 22 8.87 2.60 -0.60
CA TYR A 22 7.79 3.09 -1.45
C TYR A 22 7.33 1.98 -2.41
N VAL A 23 6.07 2.07 -2.84
CA VAL A 23 5.54 1.15 -3.84
C VAL A 23 5.97 1.63 -5.23
N VAL A 24 6.35 0.71 -6.10
CA VAL A 24 6.68 0.97 -7.50
C VAL A 24 5.76 0.13 -8.37
N GLY A 25 4.93 0.80 -9.17
CA GLY A 25 4.12 0.13 -10.17
C GLY A 25 4.95 -0.13 -11.42
N LEU A 26 5.20 -1.40 -11.73
CA LEU A 26 5.80 -1.79 -12.99
C LEU A 26 4.69 -2.09 -14.00
N GLN A 27 4.47 -1.17 -14.93
CA GLN A 27 3.57 -1.40 -16.05
C GLN A 27 4.26 -2.28 -17.08
N ASN A 28 3.65 -3.42 -17.38
CA ASN A 28 4.07 -4.24 -18.50
C ASN A 28 3.38 -3.71 -19.77
N THR A 29 4.12 -3.54 -20.87
CA THR A 29 3.55 -3.05 -22.14
C THR A 29 2.78 -4.14 -22.89
N ILE A 30 2.84 -5.39 -22.43
CA ILE A 30 2.20 -6.57 -23.04
C ILE A 30 1.54 -7.38 -21.91
N GLY A 31 0.37 -6.95 -21.45
CA GLY A 31 -0.45 -7.68 -20.48
C GLY A 31 -1.15 -6.77 -19.45
N PRO A 32 -2.31 -7.18 -18.90
CA PRO A 32 -3.13 -6.34 -18.01
C PRO A 32 -2.61 -6.23 -16.56
N THR A 33 -1.55 -6.95 -16.19
CA THR A 33 -1.11 -7.02 -14.78
C THR A 33 0.06 -6.08 -14.53
N SER A 34 -0.20 -4.96 -13.83
CA SER A 34 0.87 -4.24 -13.14
C SER A 34 1.34 -5.08 -11.97
N HIS A 35 2.65 -5.30 -11.88
CA HIS A 35 3.24 -5.96 -10.72
C HIS A 35 3.84 -4.88 -9.83
N ASP A 36 3.10 -4.54 -8.77
CA ASP A 36 3.62 -3.63 -7.76
C ASP A 36 4.76 -4.31 -6.99
N LYS A 37 5.88 -3.60 -6.88
CA LYS A 37 7.00 -3.98 -6.04
C LYS A 37 7.11 -3.00 -4.88
N ILE A 38 7.68 -3.48 -3.78
CA ILE A 38 8.14 -2.62 -2.69
C ILE A 38 9.62 -2.37 -2.92
N ALA A 39 9.99 -1.09 -3.02
CA ALA A 39 11.36 -0.63 -3.15
C ALA A 39 11.88 -0.12 -1.81
N LEU A 40 13.09 -0.52 -1.43
CA LEU A 40 13.85 -0.05 -0.27
C LEU A 40 15.08 0.70 -0.77
N LEU A 41 15.12 2.01 -0.53
CA LEU A 41 16.20 2.90 -0.93
C LEU A 41 16.99 3.35 0.31
N ASP A 42 18.31 3.17 0.27
CA ASP A 42 19.21 3.73 1.27
C ASP A 42 19.29 5.26 1.09
N VAL A 43 19.06 5.99 2.18
CA VAL A 43 18.98 7.47 2.19
C VAL A 43 20.36 8.11 2.04
N ALA A 44 21.43 7.46 2.48
CA ALA A 44 22.78 8.00 2.42
C ALA A 44 23.37 7.85 1.01
N THR A 45 23.11 6.73 0.34
CA THR A 45 23.66 6.47 -1.00
C THR A 45 22.75 6.97 -2.11
N LEU A 46 21.43 6.90 -1.92
CA LEU A 46 20.41 7.17 -2.94
C LEU A 46 20.63 6.37 -4.25
N THR A 47 21.27 5.22 -4.15
CA THR A 47 21.55 4.33 -5.28
C THR A 47 20.66 3.10 -5.28
N SER A 48 20.33 2.62 -6.49
CA SER A 48 19.70 1.33 -6.82
C SER A 48 18.91 0.67 -5.68
N PRO A 49 17.61 0.98 -5.52
CA PRO A 49 16.82 0.40 -4.43
C PRO A 49 16.72 -1.12 -4.56
N ARG A 50 16.80 -1.82 -3.43
CA ARG A 50 16.44 -3.23 -3.35
C ARG A 50 14.93 -3.34 -3.53
N MET A 51 14.46 -4.26 -4.37
CA MET A 51 13.02 -4.45 -4.61
C MET A 51 12.60 -5.90 -4.37
N PHE A 52 11.37 -6.08 -3.91
CA PHE A 52 10.71 -7.38 -3.82
C PHE A 52 9.22 -7.27 -4.20
N ASP A 53 8.60 -8.40 -4.50
CA ASP A 53 7.19 -8.42 -4.91
C ASP A 53 6.27 -8.02 -3.76
N ALA A 54 5.33 -7.12 -4.04
CA ALA A 54 4.27 -6.77 -3.11
C ALA A 54 3.11 -7.77 -3.22
N ASN A 55 2.19 -7.73 -2.27
CA ASN A 55 0.90 -8.39 -2.46
C ASN A 55 0.22 -7.80 -3.73
N PRO A 56 -0.26 -8.62 -4.68
CA PRO A 56 -0.89 -8.14 -5.92
C PRO A 56 -2.14 -7.27 -5.71
N ARG A 57 -2.71 -7.29 -4.51
CA ARG A 57 -3.89 -6.53 -4.12
C ARG A 57 -3.58 -5.38 -3.17
N ILE A 58 -2.31 -4.97 -3.07
CA ILE A 58 -1.92 -3.76 -2.35
C ILE A 58 -2.74 -2.57 -2.86
N SER A 59 -3.41 -1.87 -1.94
CA SER A 59 -4.36 -0.81 -2.33
C SER A 59 -3.84 0.59 -2.06
N LYS A 60 -2.89 0.74 -1.13
CA LYS A 60 -2.27 2.00 -0.72
C LYS A 60 -0.77 1.84 -0.46
N GLY A 61 -0.15 2.91 0.01
CA GLY A 61 1.27 2.92 0.31
C GLY A 61 1.67 2.17 1.58
N VAL A 62 2.99 2.14 1.79
CA VAL A 62 3.66 1.36 2.84
C VAL A 62 4.09 2.23 4.02
N GLN A 63 4.15 1.63 5.20
CA GLN A 63 4.82 2.19 6.39
C GLN A 63 5.69 1.11 7.03
N PHE A 64 6.84 1.47 7.58
CA PHE A 64 7.60 0.50 8.39
C PHE A 64 6.88 0.18 9.71
N THR A 65 7.05 -1.04 10.19
CA THR A 65 6.78 -1.36 11.59
C THR A 65 7.82 -0.71 12.49
N ALA A 66 7.46 -0.46 13.76
CA ALA A 66 8.34 0.23 14.70
C ALA A 66 9.66 -0.52 14.98
N ASP A 67 9.69 -1.83 14.78
CA ASP A 67 10.90 -2.66 14.89
C ASP A 67 11.77 -2.67 13.62
N GLY A 68 11.30 -2.04 12.53
CA GLY A 68 11.99 -1.96 11.24
C GLY A 68 12.07 -3.27 10.46
N LYS A 69 11.47 -4.36 10.94
CA LYS A 69 11.59 -5.69 10.33
C LYS A 69 10.58 -5.94 9.21
N PHE A 70 9.50 -5.17 9.18
CA PHE A 70 8.42 -5.34 8.23
C PHE A 70 8.01 -3.99 7.63
N VAL A 71 7.36 -4.07 6.48
CA VAL A 71 6.51 -3.01 5.96
C VAL A 71 5.05 -3.42 6.09
N ALA A 72 4.21 -2.48 6.53
CA ALA A 72 2.78 -2.60 6.64
C ALA A 72 2.10 -1.88 5.48
N TYR A 73 1.04 -2.46 4.92
CA TYR A 73 0.22 -1.84 3.89
C TYR A 73 -1.18 -2.45 3.84
N PRO A 74 -2.19 -1.73 3.34
CA PRO A 74 -3.52 -2.28 3.15
C PRO A 74 -3.59 -3.16 1.89
N VAL A 75 -4.31 -4.26 2.01
CA VAL A 75 -4.65 -5.18 0.92
C VAL A 75 -6.17 -5.13 0.73
N PHE A 76 -6.61 -4.84 -0.50
CA PHE A 76 -8.02 -4.77 -0.84
C PHE A 76 -8.51 -6.08 -1.44
N GLU A 77 -9.41 -6.76 -0.74
CA GLU A 77 -10.02 -8.00 -1.21
C GLU A 77 -11.52 -8.00 -0.87
N ASN A 78 -12.34 -8.42 -1.84
CA ASN A 78 -13.79 -8.62 -1.67
C ASN A 78 -14.53 -7.42 -1.06
N GLY A 79 -14.15 -6.19 -1.44
CA GLY A 79 -14.84 -4.99 -0.94
C GLY A 79 -14.27 -4.42 0.36
N VAL A 80 -13.25 -5.05 0.95
CA VAL A 80 -12.72 -4.69 2.27
C VAL A 80 -11.20 -4.52 2.22
N ASP A 81 -10.68 -3.54 2.96
CA ASP A 81 -9.23 -3.43 3.21
C ASP A 81 -8.86 -4.05 4.56
N ASN A 82 -7.75 -4.78 4.58
CA ASN A 82 -7.08 -5.20 5.80
C ASN A 82 -5.60 -4.85 5.77
N VAL A 83 -5.00 -4.58 6.92
CA VAL A 83 -3.56 -4.34 7.02
C VAL A 83 -2.82 -5.67 7.01
N TRP A 84 -1.83 -5.74 6.15
CA TRP A 84 -0.86 -6.83 6.06
C TRP A 84 0.51 -6.31 6.43
N ILE A 85 1.36 -7.19 6.95
CA ILE A 85 2.79 -6.94 7.13
C ILE A 85 3.60 -7.90 6.28
N GLN A 86 4.64 -7.38 5.64
CA GLN A 86 5.57 -8.16 4.83
C GLN A 86 7.00 -7.94 5.33
N PRO A 87 7.77 -9.01 5.57
CA PRO A 87 9.17 -8.91 5.94
C PRO A 87 10.00 -8.12 4.91
N ILE A 88 10.93 -7.30 5.39
CA ILE A 88 11.82 -6.50 4.50
C ILE A 88 12.80 -7.37 3.69
N ASP A 89 12.92 -8.66 4.03
CA ASP A 89 13.71 -9.61 3.24
C ASP A 89 13.00 -10.04 1.94
N GLY A 90 11.71 -9.71 1.79
CA GLY A 90 10.89 -10.02 0.63
C GLY A 90 10.13 -11.34 0.72
N SER A 91 10.23 -12.07 1.83
CA SER A 91 9.41 -13.26 2.07
C SER A 91 7.91 -12.92 2.17
N PRO A 92 7.00 -13.91 2.01
CA PRO A 92 5.57 -13.66 2.00
C PRO A 92 5.07 -12.96 3.27
N GLY A 93 4.22 -11.95 3.09
CA GLY A 93 3.55 -11.26 4.19
C GLY A 93 2.35 -12.01 4.74
N HIS A 94 1.82 -11.53 5.86
CA HIS A 94 0.60 -12.04 6.47
C HIS A 94 -0.31 -10.90 6.96
N GLN A 95 -1.59 -11.22 7.08
CA GLN A 95 -2.63 -10.31 7.52
C GLN A 95 -2.59 -10.10 9.04
N ILE A 96 -2.79 -8.85 9.51
CA ILE A 96 -2.78 -8.51 10.95
C ILE A 96 -4.10 -7.88 11.44
N THR A 97 -5.01 -7.52 10.54
CA THR A 97 -6.38 -7.10 10.88
C THR A 97 -7.38 -7.98 10.15
N HIS A 98 -8.59 -8.17 10.69
CA HIS A 98 -9.60 -9.08 10.13
C HIS A 98 -10.98 -8.40 10.04
N PHE A 99 -11.03 -7.28 9.35
CA PHE A 99 -12.26 -6.55 9.07
C PHE A 99 -13.07 -7.24 7.99
N ASN A 100 -14.40 -7.06 8.06
CA ASN A 100 -15.39 -7.63 7.16
C ASN A 100 -16.17 -6.56 6.36
N SER A 101 -15.79 -5.30 6.50
CA SER A 101 -16.46 -4.12 5.94
C SER A 101 -15.46 -2.97 5.82
N GLU A 102 -15.83 -1.90 5.11
CA GLU A 102 -15.06 -0.67 4.98
C GLU A 102 -13.72 -0.77 4.24
N ARG A 103 -13.27 0.38 3.74
CA ARG A 103 -11.91 0.59 3.25
C ARG A 103 -11.05 1.25 4.32
N ILE A 104 -9.74 1.07 4.23
CA ILE A 104 -8.77 1.76 5.09
C ILE A 104 -8.36 3.04 4.36
N LEU A 105 -8.81 4.18 4.86
CA LEU A 105 -8.49 5.48 4.29
C LEU A 105 -7.07 5.91 4.66
N GLN A 106 -6.69 5.71 5.93
CA GLN A 106 -5.35 5.99 6.46
C GLN A 106 -5.08 5.07 7.65
N PHE A 107 -3.82 4.75 7.90
CA PHE A 107 -3.39 4.08 9.13
C PHE A 107 -2.06 4.67 9.63
N HIS A 108 -1.79 4.51 10.92
CA HIS A 108 -0.49 4.87 11.51
C HIS A 108 -0.25 4.08 12.79
N TRP A 109 1.01 3.69 13.03
CA TRP A 109 1.42 3.09 14.30
C TRP A 109 1.52 4.15 15.40
N SER A 110 1.25 3.77 16.65
CA SER A 110 1.68 4.58 17.80
C SER A 110 3.21 4.66 17.82
N PRO A 111 3.82 5.72 18.41
CA PRO A 111 5.28 5.85 18.47
C PRO A 111 6.00 4.66 19.12
N ASP A 112 5.35 3.98 20.06
CA ASP A 112 5.86 2.77 20.71
C ASP A 112 5.59 1.47 19.92
N GLY A 113 4.93 1.56 18.76
CA GLY A 113 4.58 0.43 17.89
C GLY A 113 3.50 -0.51 18.42
N LYS A 114 2.91 -0.24 19.59
CA LYS A 114 1.99 -1.18 20.25
C LYS A 114 0.55 -1.06 19.79
N ARG A 115 0.19 0.04 19.13
CA ARG A 115 -1.18 0.31 18.68
C ARG A 115 -1.17 0.73 17.23
N LEU A 116 -2.24 0.36 16.54
CA LEU A 116 -2.50 0.78 15.17
C LEU A 116 -3.74 1.67 15.17
N GLY A 117 -3.57 2.93 14.80
CA GLY A 117 -4.67 3.84 14.51
C GLY A 117 -5.12 3.67 13.06
N LEU A 118 -6.43 3.59 12.83
CA LEU A 118 -7.00 3.47 11.49
C LEU A 118 -8.15 4.46 11.31
N LEU A 119 -8.19 5.10 10.15
CA LEU A 119 -9.37 5.76 9.60
C LEU A 119 -9.97 4.83 8.57
N ARG A 120 -11.21 4.40 8.78
CA ARG A 120 -11.95 3.50 7.88
C ARG A 120 -13.24 4.14 7.41
N GLY A 121 -13.68 3.80 6.21
CA GLY A 121 -14.90 4.33 5.62
C GLY A 121 -15.24 3.66 4.29
N HIS A 122 -16.45 3.93 3.81
CA HIS A 122 -16.92 3.55 2.49
C HIS A 122 -17.51 4.77 1.77
N THR A 123 -17.73 4.61 0.47
CA THR A 123 -18.46 5.58 -0.33
C THR A 123 -19.78 4.93 -0.71
N ASP A 124 -20.88 5.54 -0.28
CA ASP A 124 -22.21 5.22 -0.79
C ASP A 124 -22.45 6.02 -2.07
N SER A 125 -22.99 5.34 -3.07
CA SER A 125 -23.36 5.94 -4.35
C SER A 125 -24.75 5.45 -4.74
N ASP A 126 -25.67 6.39 -4.92
CA ASP A 126 -27.01 6.13 -5.47
C ASP A 126 -27.08 6.59 -6.93
N VAL A 127 -27.82 5.84 -7.74
CA VAL A 127 -28.15 6.24 -9.12
C VAL A 127 -29.56 6.82 -9.11
N VAL A 128 -29.68 8.09 -9.44
CA VAL A 128 -30.98 8.75 -9.63
C VAL A 128 -31.26 8.94 -11.11
N LEU A 129 -32.49 8.63 -11.52
CA LEU A 129 -32.97 8.92 -12.87
C LEU A 129 -33.59 10.33 -12.89
N LEU A 130 -33.05 11.22 -13.72
CA LEU A 130 -33.69 12.50 -14.03
C LEU A 130 -34.46 12.35 -15.34
N GLN A 131 -35.75 12.70 -15.33
CA GLN A 131 -36.60 12.76 -16.51
C GLN A 131 -37.24 14.14 -16.60
N GLU A 132 -37.36 14.68 -17.81
CA GLU A 132 -38.16 15.87 -18.05
C GLU A 132 -39.62 15.57 -17.72
N SER A 133 -40.27 16.48 -16.97
CA SER A 133 -41.71 16.46 -16.84
C SER A 133 -42.33 16.72 -18.21
N LYS A 134 -43.27 15.86 -18.63
CA LYS A 134 -44.03 16.08 -19.87
C LYS A 134 -44.68 17.47 -19.84
N PRO A 135 -44.73 18.18 -20.98
CA PRO A 135 -45.35 19.49 -21.07
C PRO A 135 -46.84 19.47 -20.68
#